data_AF-A0A7X7QUF8-F1
#
_entry.id   AF-A0A7X7QUF8-F1
#
_cell.length_a   1.000
_cell.length_b   1.000
_cell.length_c   1.000
_cell.angle_alpha   90.00
_cell.angle_beta   90.00
_cell.angle_gamma   90.00
#
_symmetry.space_group_name_H-M   'P 1'
#
loop_
_entity.id
_entity.type
_entity.pdbx_description
1 polymer ?
#
loop_
_entity_poly.entity_id
_entity_poly.type
_entity_poly.pdbx_seq_one_letter_code
_entity_poly.pdbx_strand_id
1 'polypeptide(L)'
;MPSWVLKSVLLAGFLTLTAMSYQMASSSAARLSNKLPKDSEVLYLPNGKGLEFISFGFKNALADILWFNTISYFGKHYRLDRDYTWLDHMCSLITELDPHARHIFEFCSLMLAWEAKKTNAALTTLSRALKAEPKYWRYYYLRGMTYAFFLKDSTLAREDFIAGARLPGAPVFMAKLASKKMALGDPDTAIEFLQEVIASASDETQRH
;
A
#
# COMPACT_ATOMS: atom_id res chain seq x y z
N MET A 1 52.70 12.44 -10.33
CA MET A 1 51.65 11.81 -11.18
C MET A 1 50.65 12.88 -11.60
N PRO A 2 50.20 12.93 -12.86
CA PRO A 2 49.21 13.91 -13.32
C PRO A 2 47.87 13.67 -12.61
N SER A 3 47.21 14.75 -12.16
CA SER A 3 45.93 14.67 -11.41
C SER A 3 44.80 13.98 -12.18
N TRP A 4 44.86 13.98 -13.51
CA TRP A 4 43.90 13.25 -14.36
C TRP A 4 44.08 11.74 -14.30
N VAL A 5 45.32 11.25 -14.18
CA VAL A 5 45.60 9.80 -14.05
C VAL A 5 45.05 9.25 -12.74
N LEU A 6 45.15 10.02 -11.66
CA LEU A 6 44.60 9.63 -10.35
C LEU A 6 43.06 9.56 -10.38
N LYS A 7 42.39 10.51 -11.05
CA LYS A 7 40.93 10.51 -11.21
C LYS A 7 40.44 9.33 -12.05
N SER A 8 41.14 9.00 -13.14
CA SER A 8 40.78 7.87 -13.99
C SER A 8 40.93 6.51 -13.28
N VAL A 9 41.97 6.37 -12.45
CA VAL A 9 42.18 5.16 -11.63
C VAL A 9 41.10 5.02 -10.55
N LEU A 10 40.70 6.12 -9.90
CA LEU A 10 39.62 6.10 -8.91
C LEU A 10 38.27 5.76 -9.54
N LEU A 11 37.97 6.29 -10.73
CA LEU A 11 36.71 6.03 -11.43
C LEU A 11 36.63 4.57 -11.92
N ALA A 12 37.73 4.03 -12.46
CA ALA A 12 37.83 2.62 -12.82
C ALA A 12 37.73 1.71 -11.58
N GLY A 13 38.33 2.10 -10.47
CA GLY A 13 38.19 1.42 -9.18
C GLY A 13 36.72 1.34 -8.73
N PHE A 14 36.00 2.46 -8.79
CA PHE A 14 34.59 2.51 -8.41
C PHE A 14 33.71 1.63 -9.32
N LEU A 15 33.93 1.68 -10.64
CA LEU A 15 33.22 0.84 -11.60
C LEU A 15 33.47 -0.64 -11.37
N THR A 16 34.72 -1.05 -11.14
CA THR A 16 35.05 -2.46 -10.86
C THR A 16 34.47 -2.95 -9.53
N LEU A 17 34.43 -2.10 -8.50
CA LEU A 17 33.79 -2.39 -7.22
C LEU A 17 32.27 -2.57 -7.37
N THR A 18 31.61 -1.71 -8.14
CA THR A 18 30.17 -1.85 -8.43
C THR A 18 29.86 -3.08 -9.29
N ALA A 19 30.73 -3.42 -10.24
CA ALA A 19 30.57 -4.61 -11.06
C ALA A 19 30.79 -5.89 -10.22
N MET A 20 31.80 -5.91 -9.35
CA MET A 20 32.03 -7.03 -8.42
C MET A 20 30.90 -7.20 -7.41
N SER A 21 30.38 -6.11 -6.84
CA SER A 21 29.25 -6.19 -5.91
C SER A 21 27.98 -6.67 -6.63
N TYR A 22 27.74 -6.23 -7.87
CA TYR A 22 26.64 -6.70 -8.69
C TYR A 22 26.79 -8.18 -9.07
N GLN A 23 27.99 -8.62 -9.44
CA GLN A 23 28.28 -10.02 -9.79
C GLN A 23 28.19 -10.95 -8.57
N MET A 24 28.64 -10.47 -7.41
CA MET A 24 28.55 -11.21 -6.15
C MET A 24 27.11 -11.29 -5.67
N ALA A 25 26.33 -10.21 -5.76
CA ALA A 25 24.91 -10.21 -5.45
C ALA A 25 24.11 -11.11 -6.40
N SER A 26 24.38 -11.06 -7.70
CA SER A 26 23.68 -11.88 -8.71
C SER A 26 24.05 -13.35 -8.62
N SER A 27 25.31 -13.69 -8.32
CA SER A 27 25.73 -15.08 -8.08
C SER A 27 25.22 -15.63 -6.74
N SER A 28 25.11 -14.79 -5.71
CA SER A 28 24.48 -15.16 -4.43
C SER A 28 22.98 -15.42 -4.63
N ALA A 29 22.29 -14.53 -5.35
CA ALA A 29 20.88 -14.67 -5.68
C ALA A 29 20.62 -15.91 -6.55
N ALA A 30 21.48 -16.18 -7.55
CA ALA A 30 21.38 -17.35 -8.41
C ALA A 30 21.67 -18.66 -7.67
N ARG A 31 22.67 -18.68 -6.79
CA ARG A 31 23.00 -19.87 -5.96
C ARG A 31 21.92 -20.15 -4.92
N LEU A 32 21.32 -19.10 -4.36
CA LEU A 32 20.19 -19.22 -3.46
C LEU A 32 19.00 -19.79 -4.24
N SER A 33 18.62 -19.18 -5.38
CA SER A 33 17.55 -19.63 -6.28
C SER A 33 17.66 -21.09 -6.73
N ASN A 34 18.88 -21.63 -6.89
CA ASN A 34 19.09 -23.01 -7.35
C ASN A 34 19.04 -24.06 -6.24
N LYS A 35 19.11 -23.67 -4.96
CA LYS A 35 19.05 -24.60 -3.81
C LYS A 35 17.67 -24.75 -3.20
N LEU A 36 16.69 -24.02 -3.71
CA LEU A 36 15.39 -23.90 -3.09
C LEU A 36 14.38 -24.77 -3.83
N PRO A 37 13.63 -25.64 -3.12
CA PRO A 37 12.54 -26.40 -3.72
C PRO A 37 11.63 -25.47 -4.53
N LYS A 38 11.18 -25.93 -5.70
CA LYS A 38 10.28 -25.18 -6.60
C LYS A 38 8.96 -24.77 -5.91
N ASP A 39 8.61 -25.46 -4.82
CA ASP A 39 7.43 -25.23 -3.97
C ASP A 39 7.71 -24.33 -2.75
N SER A 40 8.95 -23.87 -2.59
CA SER A 40 9.32 -22.88 -1.59
C SER A 40 9.40 -21.52 -2.29
N GLU A 41 8.35 -20.72 -2.15
CA GLU A 41 8.39 -19.28 -2.40
C GLU A 41 9.11 -18.62 -1.23
N VAL A 42 10.42 -18.83 -1.30
CA VAL A 42 11.42 -18.78 -0.25
C VAL A 42 11.33 -17.57 0.66
N LEU A 43 11.13 -17.91 1.93
CA LEU A 43 11.71 -17.25 3.10
C LEU A 43 11.47 -15.74 3.13
N TYR A 44 10.20 -15.33 3.16
CA TYR A 44 9.89 -13.97 3.56
C TYR A 44 10.22 -13.78 5.04
N LEU A 45 10.92 -12.67 5.27
CA LEU A 45 11.71 -12.32 6.45
C LEU A 45 11.04 -12.61 7.82
N PRO A 46 11.83 -12.92 8.87
CA PRO A 46 11.29 -13.23 10.20
C PRO A 46 10.49 -12.07 10.80
N ASN A 47 9.29 -12.35 11.34
CA ASN A 47 8.39 -11.34 11.92
C ASN A 47 9.10 -10.41 12.92
N GLY A 48 8.94 -9.09 12.73
CA GLY A 48 9.20 -8.03 13.71
C GLY A 48 10.67 -7.80 14.10
N LYS A 49 11.21 -8.61 15.02
CA LYS A 49 12.49 -8.33 15.69
C LYS A 49 13.71 -8.58 14.81
N GLY A 50 13.63 -9.52 13.87
CA GLY A 50 14.71 -9.79 12.92
C GLY A 50 14.83 -8.71 11.83
N LEU A 51 13.72 -8.08 11.46
CA LEU A 51 13.72 -7.04 10.42
C LEU A 51 14.43 -5.76 10.85
N GLU A 52 14.38 -5.39 12.13
CA GLU A 52 15.11 -4.22 12.64
C GLU A 52 16.62 -4.40 12.53
N PHE A 53 17.12 -5.62 12.77
CA PHE A 53 18.51 -5.98 12.60
C PHE A 53 18.93 -6.03 11.11
N ILE A 54 18.05 -6.55 10.23
CA ILE A 54 18.33 -6.69 8.79
C ILE A 54 18.25 -5.34 8.05
N SER A 55 17.34 -4.46 8.44
CA SER A 55 17.18 -3.15 7.81
C SER A 55 18.25 -2.13 8.21
N PHE A 56 19.08 -2.42 9.24
CA PHE A 56 20.03 -1.47 9.82
C PHE A 56 19.39 -0.09 10.13
N GLY A 57 18.11 -0.07 10.48
CA GLY A 57 17.33 1.15 10.72
C GLY A 57 16.61 1.75 9.50
N PHE A 58 16.89 1.29 8.27
CA PHE A 58 16.25 1.76 7.03
C PHE A 58 14.97 0.99 6.69
N LYS A 59 13.99 1.03 7.59
CA LYS A 59 12.72 0.28 7.46
C LYS A 59 11.96 0.63 6.18
N ASN A 60 11.87 1.91 5.81
CA ASN A 60 11.17 2.34 4.59
C ASN A 60 11.86 1.86 3.31
N ALA A 61 13.20 1.92 3.24
CA ALA A 61 13.94 1.41 2.08
C ALA A 61 13.78 -0.12 1.93
N LEU A 62 13.73 -0.84 3.06
CA LEU A 62 13.40 -2.26 3.03
C LEU A 62 11.95 -2.50 2.57
N ALA A 63 11.00 -1.66 3.00
CA ALA A 63 9.62 -1.72 2.55
C ALA A 63 9.53 -1.54 1.03
N ASP A 64 10.27 -0.61 0.44
CA ASP A 64 10.30 -0.38 -1.01
C ASP A 64 10.83 -1.61 -1.78
N ILE A 65 11.91 -2.24 -1.30
CA ILE A 65 12.46 -3.47 -1.91
C ILE A 65 11.42 -4.59 -1.84
N LEU A 66 10.81 -4.77 -0.67
CA LEU A 66 9.81 -5.82 -0.46
C LEU A 66 8.52 -5.55 -1.25
N TRP A 67 8.16 -4.29 -1.45
CA TRP A 67 7.04 -3.88 -2.27
C TRP A 67 7.20 -4.35 -3.73
N PHE A 68 8.38 -4.20 -4.32
CA PHE A 68 8.65 -4.74 -5.67
C PHE A 68 8.49 -6.26 -5.73
N ASN A 69 8.92 -6.97 -4.68
CA ASN A 69 8.71 -8.41 -4.57
C ASN A 69 7.21 -8.74 -4.47
N THR A 70 6.43 -7.98 -3.69
CA THR A 70 4.98 -8.16 -3.54
C THR A 70 4.22 -7.97 -4.85
N ILE A 71 4.50 -6.91 -5.62
CA ILE A 71 3.81 -6.70 -6.91
C ILE A 71 4.26 -7.72 -7.96
N SER A 72 5.53 -8.17 -7.92
CA SER A 72 6.04 -9.21 -8.80
C SER A 72 5.37 -10.56 -8.51
N TYR A 73 5.29 -10.93 -7.23
CA TYR A 73 4.55 -12.10 -6.74
C TYR A 73 3.09 -12.04 -7.20
N PHE A 74 2.38 -10.96 -6.88
CA PHE A 74 1.00 -10.79 -7.30
C PHE A 74 0.85 -10.91 -8.82
N GLY A 75 1.70 -10.23 -9.60
CA GLY A 75 1.65 -10.25 -11.05
C GLY A 75 1.92 -11.64 -11.65
N LYS A 76 2.81 -12.44 -11.05
CA LYS A 76 3.06 -13.83 -11.44
C LYS A 76 1.80 -14.68 -11.23
N HIS A 77 1.22 -14.65 -10.04
CA HIS A 77 0.03 -15.46 -9.71
C HIS A 77 -1.22 -14.99 -10.43
N TYR A 78 -1.37 -13.69 -10.65
CA TYR A 78 -2.47 -13.12 -11.43
C TYR A 78 -2.53 -13.69 -12.85
N ARG A 79 -1.36 -13.96 -13.47
CA ARG A 79 -1.27 -14.50 -14.83
C ARG A 79 -1.34 -16.03 -14.91
N LEU A 80 -1.01 -16.74 -13.83
CA LEU A 80 -0.80 -18.19 -13.87
C LEU A 80 -1.93 -18.98 -13.20
N ASP A 81 -2.05 -18.88 -11.88
CA ASP A 81 -2.85 -19.79 -11.05
C ASP A 81 -3.87 -19.08 -10.15
N ARG A 82 -3.76 -17.76 -9.98
CA ARG A 82 -4.51 -16.93 -9.02
C ARG A 82 -4.40 -17.44 -7.58
N ASP A 83 -3.29 -18.08 -7.23
CA ASP A 83 -2.97 -18.47 -5.87
C ASP A 83 -2.23 -17.33 -5.16
N TYR A 84 -2.90 -16.71 -4.19
CA TYR A 84 -2.36 -15.59 -3.41
C TYR A 84 -2.09 -15.97 -1.95
N THR A 85 -1.68 -17.21 -1.72
CA THR A 85 -1.41 -17.76 -0.38
C THR A 85 -0.61 -16.78 0.49
N TRP A 86 0.45 -16.15 -0.05
CA TRP A 86 1.38 -15.29 0.70
C TRP A 86 1.03 -13.80 0.70
N LEU A 87 0.11 -13.35 -0.15
CA LEU A 87 -0.11 -11.92 -0.39
C LEU A 87 -0.44 -11.13 0.89
N ASP A 88 -1.25 -11.72 1.76
CA ASP A 88 -1.65 -11.12 3.05
C ASP A 88 -0.44 -10.88 3.96
N HIS A 89 0.39 -11.90 4.14
CA HIS A 89 1.60 -11.79 4.95
C HIS A 89 2.57 -10.75 4.38
N MET A 90 2.78 -10.77 3.05
CA MET A 90 3.63 -9.78 2.38
C MET A 90 3.10 -8.36 2.61
N CYS A 91 1.80 -8.14 2.43
CA CYS A 91 1.14 -6.87 2.65
C CYS A 91 1.23 -6.40 4.10
N SER A 92 1.02 -7.28 5.08
CA SER A 92 1.17 -6.92 6.50
C SER A 92 2.59 -6.45 6.80
N LEU A 93 3.59 -7.20 6.33
CA LEU A 93 4.99 -6.91 6.57
C LEU A 93 5.39 -5.52 6.03
N ILE A 94 5.09 -5.23 4.76
CA ILE A 94 5.50 -3.96 4.14
C ILE A 94 4.76 -2.76 4.73
N THR A 95 3.49 -2.92 5.10
CA THR A 95 2.70 -1.86 5.75
C THR A 95 3.06 -1.64 7.22
N GLU A 96 3.66 -2.65 7.88
CA GLU A 96 4.27 -2.49 9.20
C GLU A 96 5.62 -1.76 9.12
N LEU A 97 6.38 -1.99 8.05
CA LEU A 97 7.67 -1.32 7.85
C LEU A 97 7.53 0.15 7.46
N ASP A 98 6.58 0.46 6.57
CA ASP A 98 6.26 1.84 6.18
C ASP A 98 4.76 2.13 6.33
N PRO A 99 4.34 2.63 7.52
CA PRO A 99 2.95 2.99 7.79
C PRO A 99 2.43 4.19 6.98
N HIS A 100 3.29 4.93 6.29
CA HIS A 100 2.94 6.14 5.53
C HIS A 100 2.92 5.91 4.02
N ALA A 101 3.29 4.71 3.55
CA ALA A 101 3.27 4.35 2.15
C ALA A 101 1.84 4.12 1.61
N ARG A 102 1.14 5.21 1.26
CA ARG A 102 -0.25 5.17 0.77
C ARG A 102 -0.51 4.19 -0.36
N HIS A 103 0.38 4.19 -1.36
CA HIS A 103 0.27 3.32 -2.52
C HIS A 103 0.27 1.83 -2.15
N ILE A 104 1.02 1.45 -1.11
CA ILE A 104 1.08 0.08 -0.59
C ILE A 104 -0.25 -0.30 0.07
N PHE A 105 -0.77 0.55 0.97
CA PHE A 105 -2.06 0.30 1.63
C PHE A 105 -3.21 0.20 0.62
N GLU A 106 -3.25 1.09 -0.37
CA GLU A 106 -4.25 1.06 -1.44
C GLU A 106 -4.19 -0.24 -2.24
N PHE A 107 -3.01 -0.61 -2.72
CA PHE A 107 -2.85 -1.86 -3.47
C PHE A 107 -3.21 -3.08 -2.62
N CYS A 108 -2.63 -3.19 -1.43
CA CYS A 108 -2.83 -4.34 -0.56
C CYS A 108 -4.29 -4.51 -0.18
N SER A 109 -4.98 -3.43 0.22
CA SER A 109 -6.40 -3.52 0.55
C SER A 109 -7.26 -3.93 -0.64
N LEU A 110 -7.00 -3.38 -1.83
CA LEU A 110 -7.72 -3.75 -3.06
C LEU A 110 -7.47 -5.20 -3.46
N MET A 111 -6.21 -5.62 -3.58
CA MET A 111 -5.87 -6.97 -4.05
C MET A 111 -6.29 -8.03 -3.02
N LEU A 112 -6.19 -7.75 -1.73
CA LEU A 112 -6.66 -8.68 -0.70
C LEU A 112 -8.17 -8.89 -0.78
N ALA A 113 -8.95 -7.82 -0.96
CA ALA A 113 -10.41 -7.93 -1.04
C ALA A 113 -10.88 -8.55 -2.36
N TRP A 114 -10.41 -8.02 -3.49
CA TRP A 114 -10.97 -8.33 -4.82
C TRP A 114 -10.39 -9.59 -5.46
N GLU A 115 -9.10 -9.86 -5.26
CA GLU A 115 -8.39 -10.96 -5.93
C GLU A 115 -8.21 -12.15 -4.99
N ALA A 116 -7.65 -11.91 -3.80
CA ALA A 116 -7.39 -12.96 -2.83
C ALA A 116 -8.61 -13.39 -2.01
N LYS A 117 -9.75 -12.68 -2.12
CA LYS A 117 -10.98 -12.92 -1.34
C LYS A 117 -10.76 -12.91 0.18
N LYS A 118 -9.75 -12.18 0.65
CA LYS A 118 -9.37 -11.98 2.06
C LYS A 118 -9.92 -10.65 2.57
N THR A 119 -11.26 -10.51 2.59
CA THR A 119 -11.97 -9.28 3.00
C THR A 119 -11.54 -8.77 4.38
N ASN A 120 -11.40 -9.65 5.37
CA ASN A 120 -11.01 -9.26 6.73
C ASN A 120 -9.57 -8.72 6.81
N ALA A 121 -8.67 -9.26 5.99
CA ALA A 121 -7.29 -8.77 5.90
C ALA A 121 -7.24 -7.38 5.25
N ALA A 122 -8.05 -7.15 4.22
CA ALA A 122 -8.19 -5.84 3.60
C ALA A 122 -8.72 -4.78 4.58
N LEU A 123 -9.78 -5.11 5.35
CA LEU A 123 -10.34 -4.23 6.38
C LEU A 123 -9.35 -3.95 7.52
N THR A 124 -8.60 -4.96 7.96
CA THR A 124 -7.54 -4.81 8.96
C THR A 124 -6.45 -3.87 8.45
N THR A 125 -6.04 -4.05 7.19
CA THR A 125 -5.04 -3.20 6.52
C THR A 125 -5.51 -1.74 6.43
N LEU A 126 -6.74 -1.49 6.00
CA LEU A 126 -7.31 -0.14 5.93
C LEU A 126 -7.51 0.48 7.31
N SER A 127 -7.85 -0.32 8.31
CA SER A 127 -7.98 0.18 9.69
C SER A 127 -6.63 0.58 10.29
N ARG A 128 -5.54 -0.11 9.94
CA ARG A 128 -4.17 0.34 10.27
C ARG A 128 -3.80 1.62 9.50
N ALA A 129 -4.14 1.69 8.21
CA ALA A 129 -3.91 2.86 7.38
C ALA A 129 -4.57 4.12 7.98
N LEU A 130 -5.81 4.01 8.44
CA LEU A 130 -6.56 5.10 9.08
C LEU A 130 -6.02 5.51 10.45
N LYS A 131 -5.37 4.58 11.19
CA LYS A 131 -4.66 4.93 12.42
C LYS A 131 -3.40 5.75 12.13
N ALA A 132 -2.68 5.42 11.06
CA ALA A 132 -1.47 6.13 10.65
C ALA A 132 -1.80 7.49 10.01
N GLU A 133 -2.82 7.54 9.15
CA GLU A 133 -3.21 8.74 8.41
C GLU A 133 -4.74 8.94 8.37
N PRO A 134 -5.35 9.44 9.46
CA PRO A 134 -6.80 9.60 9.56
C PRO A 134 -7.38 10.71 8.66
N LYS A 135 -6.53 11.54 8.04
CA LYS A 135 -6.96 12.62 7.14
C LYS A 135 -6.95 12.24 5.66
N TYR A 136 -6.62 10.98 5.33
CA TYR A 136 -6.59 10.53 3.94
C TYR A 136 -7.94 9.93 3.52
N TRP A 137 -8.77 10.73 2.84
CA TRP A 137 -10.14 10.37 2.43
C TRP A 137 -10.24 9.04 1.69
N ARG A 138 -9.21 8.67 0.93
CA ARG A 138 -9.26 7.48 0.07
C ARG A 138 -9.26 6.17 0.86
N TYR A 139 -8.69 6.15 2.07
CA TYR A 139 -8.81 4.98 2.93
C TYR A 139 -10.24 4.75 3.41
N TYR A 140 -10.96 5.81 3.75
CA TYR A 140 -12.39 5.71 4.06
C TYR A 140 -13.18 5.21 2.86
N TYR A 141 -12.91 5.75 1.67
CA TYR A 141 -13.52 5.26 0.44
C TYR A 141 -13.28 3.76 0.22
N LEU A 142 -12.03 3.30 0.29
CA LEU A 142 -11.70 1.89 0.07
C LEU A 142 -12.32 0.98 1.14
N ARG A 143 -12.37 1.42 2.41
CA ARG A 143 -12.94 0.64 3.50
C ARG A 143 -14.46 0.57 3.41
N GLY A 144 -15.11 1.70 3.12
CA GLY A 144 -16.55 1.77 2.86
C GLY A 144 -16.97 0.93 1.65
N MET A 145 -16.19 0.95 0.57
CA MET A 145 -16.41 0.06 -0.59
C MET A 145 -16.24 -1.41 -0.19
N THR A 146 -15.25 -1.74 0.62
CA THR A 146 -15.04 -3.12 1.09
C THR A 146 -16.23 -3.62 1.91
N TYR A 147 -16.73 -2.81 2.85
CA TYR A 147 -17.96 -3.10 3.62
C TYR A 147 -19.17 -3.31 2.71
N ALA A 148 -19.41 -2.39 1.77
CA ALA A 148 -20.57 -2.43 0.90
C ALA A 148 -20.55 -3.62 -0.08
N PHE A 149 -19.39 -3.94 -0.67
CA PHE A 149 -19.30 -4.94 -1.73
C PHE A 149 -19.20 -6.36 -1.17
N PHE A 150 -18.40 -6.58 -0.13
CA PHE A 150 -18.07 -7.92 0.34
C PHE A 150 -18.81 -8.33 1.61
N LEU A 151 -19.07 -7.40 2.53
CA LEU A 151 -19.84 -7.68 3.76
C LEU A 151 -21.32 -7.32 3.65
N LYS A 152 -21.70 -6.57 2.61
CA LYS A 152 -23.05 -5.99 2.45
C LYS A 152 -23.48 -5.12 3.64
N ASP A 153 -22.53 -4.66 4.43
CA ASP A 153 -22.78 -3.79 5.57
C ASP A 153 -22.96 -2.36 5.08
N SER A 154 -24.21 -1.97 4.90
CA SER A 154 -24.57 -0.63 4.41
C SER A 154 -24.38 0.45 5.46
N THR A 155 -24.34 0.10 6.74
CA THR A 155 -24.19 1.04 7.85
C THR A 155 -22.74 1.48 7.95
N LEU A 156 -21.81 0.53 8.11
CA LEU A 156 -20.38 0.84 8.19
C LEU A 156 -19.87 1.48 6.88
N ALA A 157 -20.39 1.04 5.73
CA ALA A 157 -20.06 1.68 4.46
C ALA A 157 -20.49 3.15 4.42
N ARG A 158 -21.73 3.46 4.85
CA ARG A 158 -22.25 4.82 4.88
C ARG A 158 -21.44 5.70 5.84
N GLU A 159 -21.12 5.20 7.02
CA GLU A 159 -20.30 5.90 8.02
C GLU A 159 -18.93 6.29 7.44
N ASP A 160 -18.25 5.35 6.78
CA ASP A 160 -16.97 5.62 6.13
C ASP A 160 -17.10 6.64 5.00
N PHE A 161 -18.12 6.55 4.15
CA PHE A 161 -18.30 7.52 3.07
C PHE A 161 -18.57 8.93 3.60
N ILE A 162 -19.39 9.06 4.64
CA ILE A 162 -19.66 10.35 5.29
C ILE A 162 -18.37 10.91 5.91
N ALA A 163 -17.64 10.09 6.66
CA ALA A 163 -16.38 10.49 7.29
C ALA A 163 -15.35 10.94 6.25
N GLY A 164 -15.17 10.16 5.18
CA GLY A 164 -14.24 10.47 4.09
C GLY A 164 -14.63 11.73 3.31
N ALA A 165 -15.93 11.97 3.11
CA ALA A 165 -16.42 13.14 2.39
C ALA A 165 -16.21 14.46 3.14
N ARG A 166 -16.13 14.44 4.47
CA ARG A 166 -15.88 15.62 5.31
C ARG A 166 -14.40 16.01 5.40
N LEU A 167 -13.49 15.19 4.84
CA LEU A 167 -12.07 15.45 4.94
C LEU A 167 -11.59 16.48 3.91
N PRO A 168 -10.59 17.31 4.26
CA PRO A 168 -10.03 18.29 3.34
C PRO A 168 -9.39 17.58 2.13
N GLY A 169 -9.58 18.14 0.95
CA GLY A 169 -9.11 17.55 -0.31
C GLY A 169 -9.89 16.30 -0.76
N ALA A 170 -11.00 15.95 -0.11
CA ALA A 170 -11.90 14.93 -0.61
C ALA A 170 -12.56 15.40 -1.92
N PRO A 171 -12.55 14.59 -2.99
CA PRO A 171 -13.19 14.95 -4.25
C PRO A 171 -14.71 14.97 -4.10
N VAL A 172 -15.38 15.85 -4.86
CA VAL A 172 -16.85 16.06 -4.82
C VAL A 172 -17.66 14.75 -4.95
N PHE A 173 -17.12 13.74 -5.64
CA PHE A 173 -17.80 12.44 -5.75
C PHE A 173 -18.02 11.77 -4.39
N MET A 174 -17.14 12.01 -3.40
CA MET A 174 -17.28 11.45 -2.05
C MET A 174 -18.54 12.00 -1.38
N ALA A 175 -18.78 13.30 -1.45
CA ALA A 175 -19.99 13.93 -0.94
C ALA A 175 -21.24 13.37 -1.64
N LYS A 176 -21.23 13.29 -2.97
CA LYS A 176 -22.33 12.69 -3.75
C LYS A 176 -22.60 11.24 -3.38
N LEU A 177 -21.53 10.44 -3.18
CA LEU A 177 -21.64 9.04 -2.79
C LEU A 177 -22.23 8.90 -1.40
N ALA A 178 -21.75 9.67 -0.43
CA ALA A 178 -22.26 9.70 0.93
C ALA A 178 -23.74 10.12 0.97
N SER A 179 -24.11 11.22 0.32
CA SER A 179 -25.51 11.66 0.21
C SER A 179 -26.41 10.60 -0.41
N LYS A 180 -25.98 9.94 -1.48
CA LYS A 180 -26.75 8.84 -2.08
C LYS A 180 -26.99 7.69 -1.10
N LYS A 181 -26.02 7.39 -0.23
CA LYS A 181 -26.17 6.34 0.80
C LYS A 181 -27.04 6.80 1.98
N MET A 182 -27.03 8.09 2.33
CA MET A 182 -27.91 8.67 3.36
C MET A 182 -29.37 8.72 2.90
N ALA A 183 -29.61 9.10 1.64
CA ALA A 183 -30.95 9.25 1.07
C ALA A 183 -31.77 7.95 1.04
N LEU A 184 -31.14 6.79 1.22
CA LEU A 184 -31.84 5.51 1.36
C LEU A 184 -32.65 5.41 2.66
N GLY A 185 -32.35 6.24 3.67
CA GLY A 185 -33.10 6.31 4.93
C GLY A 185 -33.68 7.69 5.19
N ASP A 186 -32.91 8.75 4.93
CA ASP A 186 -33.28 10.14 5.20
C ASP A 186 -32.82 11.07 4.06
N PRO A 187 -33.70 11.35 3.09
CA PRO A 187 -33.39 12.21 1.94
C PRO A 187 -33.10 13.67 2.31
N ASP A 188 -33.78 14.21 3.32
CA ASP A 188 -33.67 15.62 3.69
C ASP A 188 -32.29 15.89 4.28
N THR A 189 -31.88 15.06 5.26
CA THR A 189 -30.54 15.11 5.85
C THR A 189 -29.44 14.88 4.79
N ALA A 190 -29.70 14.10 3.74
CA ALA A 190 -28.75 13.85 2.67
C ALA A 190 -28.48 15.09 1.79
N ILE A 191 -29.52 15.91 1.55
CA ILE A 191 -29.41 17.16 0.80
C ILE A 191 -28.66 18.20 1.62
N GLU A 192 -29.01 18.37 2.90
CA GLU A 192 -28.33 19.27 3.83
C GLU A 192 -26.83 18.94 3.91
N PHE A 193 -26.49 17.67 4.11
CA PHE A 193 -25.11 17.20 4.13
C PHE A 193 -24.37 17.50 2.82
N LEU A 194 -25.00 17.30 1.66
CA LEU A 194 -24.37 17.57 0.37
C LEU A 194 -24.04 19.05 0.21
N GLN A 195 -25.00 19.92 0.56
CA GLN A 195 -24.85 21.37 0.47
C GLN A 195 -23.75 21.87 1.42
N GLU A 196 -23.73 21.37 2.65
CA GLU A 196 -22.71 21.69 3.65
C GLU A 196 -21.29 21.34 3.17
N VAL A 197 -21.08 20.09 2.71
CA VAL A 197 -19.75 19.62 2.28
C VAL A 197 -19.27 20.31 1.01
N ILE A 198 -20.17 20.64 0.08
CA ILE A 198 -19.78 21.38 -1.13
C ILE A 198 -19.43 22.83 -0.80
N ALA A 199 -20.21 23.49 0.08
CA ALA A 199 -19.95 24.86 0.48
C ALA A 199 -18.61 25.00 1.23
N SER A 200 -18.31 24.07 2.13
CA SER A 200 -17.02 24.07 2.86
C SER A 200 -15.82 23.83 1.93
N ALA A 201 -15.96 22.97 0.93
CA ALA A 201 -14.91 22.73 -0.06
C ALA A 201 -14.62 23.97 -0.94
N SER A 202 -15.65 24.75 -1.31
CA SER A 202 -15.45 26.01 -2.03
C SER A 202 -14.73 27.06 -1.19
N ASP A 203 -15.05 27.15 0.10
CA ASP A 203 -14.42 28.11 1.02
C ASP A 203 -12.94 27.78 1.27
N GLU A 204 -12.58 26.50 1.40
CA GLU A 204 -11.17 26.07 1.52
C GLU A 204 -10.36 26.40 0.27
N THR A 205 -10.95 26.21 -0.92
CA THR A 205 -10.29 26.51 -2.20
C THR A 205 -10.01 28.00 -2.36
N GLN A 206 -10.84 28.87 -1.79
CA GLN A 206 -10.66 30.32 -1.83
C GLN A 206 -9.63 30.87 -0.82
N ARG A 207 -9.20 30.05 0.16
CA ARG A 207 -8.22 30.46 1.19
C ARG A 207 -6.75 30.20 0.82
N HIS A 208 -6.50 29.58 -0.34
CA HIS A 208 -5.17 29.23 -0.85
C HIS A 208 -4.88 29.95 -2.17
#